data_AF-A0A529KZD0-F1
#
_entry.id   AF-A0A529KZD0-F1
#
_cell.length_a   1.000
_cell.length_b   1.000
_cell.length_c   1.000
_cell.angle_alpha   90.00
_cell.angle_beta   90.00
_cell.angle_gamma   90.00
#
_symmetry.space_group_name_H-M   'P 1'
#
loop_
_entity.id
_entity.type
_entity.pdbx_description
1 polymer ?
#
loop_
_entity_poly.entity_id
_entity_poly.type
_entity_poly.pdbx_seq_one_letter_code
_entity_poly.pdbx_strand_id
1 'polypeptide(L)' 'PYICDQLAMARLPRASFALMLSLLPLTATLIGVIVLRQVPSLTDCLGIALVVVGVAMHKPAQE' A
#
# COMPACT_ATOMS: atom_id res chain seq x y z
N PRO A 1 -13.42 -13.37 -4.44
CA PRO A 1 -12.23 -12.60 -4.00
C PRO A 1 -11.43 -12.09 -5.22
N TYR A 2 -10.83 -10.90 -5.13
CA TYR A 2 -10.02 -10.26 -6.20
C TYR A 2 -10.77 -9.72 -7.43
N ILE A 3 -12.10 -9.71 -7.47
CA ILE A 3 -12.84 -9.09 -8.59
C ILE A 3 -12.46 -7.61 -8.71
N CYS A 4 -12.35 -6.90 -7.59
CA CYS A 4 -11.90 -5.51 -7.58
C CYS A 4 -10.48 -5.35 -8.13
N ASP A 5 -9.52 -6.17 -7.70
CA ASP A 5 -8.15 -6.16 -8.23
C ASP A 5 -8.09 -6.47 -9.73
N GLN A 6 -8.86 -7.46 -10.19
CA GLN A 6 -8.89 -7.83 -11.61
C GLN A 6 -9.54 -6.74 -12.47
N LEU A 7 -10.61 -6.12 -11.99
CA LEU A 7 -11.20 -4.95 -12.65
C LEU A 7 -10.23 -3.77 -12.63
N ALA A 8 -9.50 -3.55 -11.55
CA ALA A 8 -8.50 -2.50 -11.45
C ALA A 8 -7.33 -2.74 -12.42
N MET A 9 -6.78 -3.96 -12.50
CA MET A 9 -5.74 -4.33 -13.46
C MET A 9 -6.21 -4.19 -14.92
N ALA A 10 -7.49 -4.44 -15.19
CA ALA A 10 -8.05 -4.27 -16.53
C ALA A 10 -8.25 -2.79 -16.93
N ARG A 11 -8.20 -1.85 -15.98
CA ARG A 11 -8.57 -0.44 -16.19
C ARG A 11 -7.46 0.56 -15.87
N LEU A 12 -6.50 0.20 -15.02
CA LEU A 12 -5.43 1.09 -14.55
C LEU A 12 -4.08 0.73 -15.19
N PRO A 13 -3.22 1.73 -15.44
CA PRO A 13 -1.81 1.49 -15.76
C PRO A 13 -1.13 0.69 -14.65
N ARG A 14 -0.17 -0.16 -15.05
CA ARG A 14 0.55 -1.07 -14.14
C ARG A 14 1.20 -0.32 -12.97
N ALA A 15 1.79 0.85 -13.25
CA ALA A 15 2.41 1.70 -12.23
C ALA A 15 1.40 2.16 -11.17
N SER A 16 0.23 2.68 -11.58
CA SER A 16 -0.81 3.13 -10.66
C SER A 16 -1.35 2.01 -9.78
N PHE A 17 -1.55 0.82 -10.37
CA PHE A 17 -1.99 -0.36 -9.61
C PHE A 17 -0.94 -0.80 -8.58
N ALA A 18 0.34 -0.83 -8.98
CA ALA A 18 1.45 -1.16 -8.07
C ALA A 18 1.57 -0.15 -6.92
N LEU A 19 1.35 1.14 -7.18
CA LEU A 19 1.31 2.17 -6.14
C LEU A 19 0.16 1.93 -5.16
N MET A 20 -1.05 1.61 -5.64
CA MET A 20 -2.16 1.24 -4.75
C MET A 20 -1.82 0.05 -3.86
N LEU A 21 -1.24 -1.02 -4.43
CA LEU A 21 -0.88 -2.22 -3.69
C LEU A 21 0.24 -1.96 -2.68
N SER A 22 1.17 -1.04 -2.98
CA SER A 22 2.24 -0.64 -2.06
C SER A 22 1.73 0.08 -0.80
N LEU A 23 0.55 0.71 -0.88
CA LEU A 23 -0.11 1.37 0.24
C LEU A 23 -0.98 0.41 1.08
N LEU A 24 -1.15 -0.83 0.63
CA LEU A 24 -1.89 -1.86 1.35
C LEU A 24 -1.38 -2.08 2.79
N PRO A 25 -0.07 -2.25 3.06
CA PRO A 25 0.43 -2.42 4.43
C PRO A 25 0.07 -1.24 5.35
N LEU A 26 0.21 -0.01 4.87
CA LEU A 26 -0.17 1.19 5.63
C LEU A 26 -1.66 1.17 5.99
N THR A 27 -2.51 0.84 5.01
CA THR A 27 -3.96 0.81 5.18
C THR A 27 -4.38 -0.35 6.10
N ALA A 28 -3.77 -1.53 5.95
CA ALA A 28 -4.01 -2.69 6.78
C ALA A 28 -3.68 -2.41 8.24
N THR A 29 -2.54 -1.76 8.53
CA THR A 29 -2.18 -1.35 9.89
C THR A 29 -3.18 -0.35 10.46
N LEU A 30 -3.61 0.65 9.68
CA LEU A 30 -4.61 1.62 10.13
C LEU A 30 -5.93 0.93 10.51
N ILE A 31 -6.41 0.02 9.67
CA ILE A 31 -7.63 -0.75 9.93
C ILE A 31 -7.44 -1.67 11.15
N GLY A 32 -6.28 -2.33 11.29
CA GLY A 32 -5.95 -3.14 12.47
C GLY A 32 -5.95 -2.33 13.77
N VAL A 33 -5.44 -1.10 13.74
CA VAL A 33 -5.48 -0.17 14.87
C VAL A 33 -6.92 0.24 15.19
N ILE A 34 -7.70 0.66 14.19
CA ILE A 34 -9.04 1.22 14.40
C ILE A 34 -10.05 0.13 14.81
N VAL A 35 -10.07 -0.97 14.07
CA VAL A 35 -11.11 -2.01 14.18
C VAL A 35 -10.72 -3.05 15.23
N LEU A 36 -9.45 -3.45 15.30
CA LEU A 36 -8.97 -4.50 16.20
C LEU A 36 -8.24 -3.95 17.43
N ARG A 37 -7.98 -2.64 17.52
CA ARG A 37 -7.19 -2.02 18.61
C ARG A 37 -5.80 -2.64 18.77
N GLN A 38 -5.22 -3.12 17.67
CA GLN A 38 -3.85 -3.62 17.66
C GLN A 38 -2.88 -2.45 17.78
N VAL A 39 -1.95 -2.51 18.72
CA VAL A 39 -0.91 -1.49 18.86
C VAL A 39 0.30 -1.95 18.04
N PRO A 40 0.60 -1.31 16.88
CA PRO A 40 1.75 -1.67 16.07
C PRO A 40 3.04 -1.41 16.84
N SER A 41 4.02 -2.30 16.65
CA SER A 41 5.33 -2.13 17.27
C SER A 41 6.13 -1.02 16.59
N LEU A 42 7.19 -0.57 17.25
CA LEU A 42 8.09 0.45 16.69
C LEU A 42 8.74 -0.03 15.37
N THR A 43 9.04 -1.32 15.27
CA THR A 43 9.60 -1.94 14.06
C THR A 43 8.60 -1.99 12.91
N ASP A 44 7.30 -2.20 13.19
CA ASP A 44 6.26 -2.14 12.16
C ASP A 44 6.14 -0.73 11.60
N CYS A 45 6.11 0.27 12.47
CA CYS A 45 6.08 1.67 12.08
C CYS A 45 7.29 2.06 11.23
N LEU A 46 8.49 1.60 11.58
CA LEU A 46 9.70 1.81 10.77
C LEU A 46 9.58 1.15 9.39
N GLY A 47 9.12 -0.10 9.33
CA GLY A 47 8.91 -0.80 8.06
C GLY A 47 7.93 -0.06 7.15
N ILE A 48 6.79 0.36 7.70
CA ILE A 48 5.78 1.12 6.96
C ILE A 48 6.35 2.48 6.49
N ALA A 49 7.08 3.18 7.36
CA ALA A 49 7.72 4.45 7.00
C ALA A 49 8.71 4.29 5.84
N LEU A 50 9.52 3.23 5.85
CA LEU A 50 10.45 2.92 4.75
C LEU A 50 9.70 2.64 3.44
N VAL A 51 8.60 1.89 3.49
CA VAL A 51 7.75 1.65 2.31
C VAL A 51 7.18 2.96 1.78
N VAL A 52 6.62 3.82 2.64
CA VAL A 52 6.06 5.12 2.25
C VAL A 52 7.13 6.03 1.62
N VAL A 53 8.34 6.05 2.18
CA VAL A 53 9.47 6.79 1.61
C VAL A 53 9.85 6.22 0.25
N GLY A 54 9.95 4.90 0.11
CA GLY A 54 10.24 4.24 -1.16
C GLY A 54 9.21 4.57 -2.24
N VAL A 55 7.92 4.60 -1.87
CA VAL A 55 6.82 4.99 -2.76
C VAL A 55 6.90 6.47 -3.14
N ALA A 56 7.18 7.36 -2.18
CA ALA A 56 7.32 8.80 -2.43
C ALA A 56 8.53 9.12 -3.34
N MET A 57 9.61 8.35 -3.24
CA MET A 57 10.79 8.48 -4.09
C MET A 57 10.60 7.79 -5.46
N HIS A 58 9.64 6.88 -5.59
CA HIS A 58 9.40 6.15 -6.82
C HIS A 58 8.85 7.08 -7.91
N LYS A 59 9.69 7.42 -8.88
CA LYS A 59 9.26 8.03 -10.14
C LYS A 59 8.86 6.88 -11.08
N PRO A 60 7.60 6.79 -11.52
CA PRO A 60 7.26 5.86 -12.59
C PRO A 60 8.12 6.23 -13.81
N ALA A 61 8.81 5.25 -14.38
CA ALA A 61 9.49 5.45 -15.65
C ALA A 61 8.46 5.99 -16.64
N GLN A 62 8.77 7.13 -17.26
CA GLN A 62 7.92 7.74 -18.27
C GLN A 62 7.90 6.78 -19.47
N GLU A 63 6.84 5.97 -19.58
CA GLU A 63 6.43 5.34 -20.83
C GLU A 63 5.65 6.35 -21.68
#